data_AF-A0A965UV91-F1
#
_entry.id   AF-A0A965UV91-F1
#
_cell.length_a   1.000
_cell.length_b   1.000
_cell.length_c   1.000
_cell.angle_alpha   90.00
_cell.angle_beta   90.00
_cell.angle_gamma   90.00
#
_symmetry.space_group_name_H-M   'P 1'
#
loop_
_entity.id
_entity.type
_entity.pdbx_description
1 polymer ?
#
loop_
_entity_poly.entity_id
_entity_poly.type
_entity_poly.pdbx_seq_one_letter_code
_entity_poly.pdbx_strand_id
1 'polypeptide(L)'
;MGTYDNLYGSIQTAPVTAPALPSGAIILWSGSIGSIPAGYYLCNGANGTPDLRDRFVVGAGNNYAVAATGGSANAIVVSHTHTNTVTDPGHAHNYDKASGPSAQSGSNTPCWTTNTSTATSTATTGISVTIDSAGVSGTNANLPPYYALCYIMKS
;
A
#
# COMPACT_ATOMS: atom_id res chain seq x y z
N MET A 1 11.64 10.94 -56.01
CA MET A 1 11.14 10.19 -54.84
C MET A 1 12.28 9.31 -54.34
N GLY A 2 13.19 9.87 -53.55
CA GLY A 2 14.35 9.13 -53.03
C GLY A 2 13.98 8.43 -51.73
N THR A 3 14.18 7.11 -51.68
CA THR A 3 14.03 6.28 -50.48
C THR A 3 15.18 6.57 -49.53
N TYR A 4 14.87 7.06 -48.33
CA TYR A 4 15.85 7.23 -47.27
C TYR A 4 16.21 5.85 -46.71
N ASP A 5 17.51 5.53 -46.76
CA ASP A 5 18.15 4.36 -46.17
C ASP A 5 18.45 4.63 -44.69
N ASN A 6 18.04 3.72 -43.81
CA ASN A 6 18.10 3.88 -42.35
C ASN A 6 19.39 3.30 -41.75
N LEU A 7 20.32 2.80 -42.58
CA LEU A 7 21.45 1.99 -42.09
C LEU A 7 22.75 2.77 -41.88
N TYR A 8 22.88 3.98 -42.41
CA TYR A 8 24.00 4.87 -42.09
C TYR A 8 23.45 6.28 -41.94
N GLY A 9 23.45 6.77 -40.69
CA GLY A 9 23.14 8.16 -40.40
C GLY A 9 23.98 9.03 -41.33
N SER A 10 23.30 9.86 -42.13
CA SER A 10 23.96 10.94 -42.83
C SER A 10 24.78 11.70 -41.79
N ILE A 11 26.11 11.68 -41.92
CA ILE A 11 26.96 12.59 -41.19
C ILE A 11 26.69 13.96 -41.80
N GLN A 12 25.58 14.55 -41.39
CA GLN A 12 25.36 15.96 -41.51
C GLN A 12 26.42 16.58 -40.61
N THR A 13 27.47 17.12 -41.22
CA THR A 13 28.31 18.13 -40.61
C THR A 13 27.41 19.28 -40.22
N ALA A 14 26.83 19.19 -39.03
CA ALA A 14 26.06 20.27 -38.44
C ALA A 14 27.01 21.47 -38.32
N PRO A 15 26.61 22.68 -38.74
CA PRO A 15 27.41 23.87 -38.49
C PRO A 15 27.71 23.96 -36.99
N VAL A 16 28.98 24.24 -36.67
CA VAL A 16 29.61 24.25 -35.34
C VAL A 16 29.12 25.36 -34.40
N THR A 17 27.84 25.72 -34.48
CA THR A 17 27.15 26.64 -33.58
C THR A 17 25.76 26.09 -33.27
N ALA A 18 25.71 24.90 -32.66
CA ALA A 18 24.54 24.56 -31.87
C ALA A 18 24.37 25.65 -30.80
N PRO A 19 23.18 26.27 -30.66
CA PRO A 19 22.97 27.26 -29.61
C PRO A 19 23.30 26.63 -28.27
N ALA A 20 24.19 27.28 -27.50
CA ALA A 20 24.54 26.84 -26.16
C ALA A 20 23.25 26.72 -25.34
N LEU A 21 23.11 25.63 -24.60
CA LEU A 21 22.00 25.45 -23.67
C LEU A 21 21.97 26.64 -22.71
N PRO A 22 20.82 27.30 -22.52
CA PRO A 22 20.73 28.45 -21.62
C PRO A 22 20.99 28.00 -20.17
N SER A 23 21.51 28.92 -19.36
CA SER A 23 21.60 28.72 -17.91
C SER A 23 20.21 28.40 -17.36
N GLY A 24 20.12 27.42 -16.46
CA GLY A 24 18.87 26.88 -15.95
C GLY A 24 18.28 25.72 -16.76
N ALA A 25 18.81 25.39 -17.94
CA ALA A 25 18.37 24.21 -18.69
C ALA A 25 18.67 22.93 -17.91
N ILE A 26 17.66 22.07 -17.75
CA ILE A 26 17.75 20.79 -17.03
C ILE A 26 17.81 19.63 -18.03
N ILE A 27 18.75 18.72 -17.83
CA ILE A 27 19.03 17.60 -18.75
C ILE A 27 19.21 16.33 -17.94
N LEU A 28 18.84 15.19 -18.54
CA LEU A 28 19.11 13.86 -17.98
C LEU A 28 20.57 13.46 -18.25
N TRP A 29 21.26 13.04 -17.21
CA TRP A 29 22.66 12.63 -17.22
C TRP A 29 22.81 11.18 -16.77
N SER A 30 23.46 10.36 -17.58
CA SER A 30 23.68 8.93 -17.34
C SER A 30 25.01 8.58 -16.69
N GLY A 31 25.94 9.54 -16.60
CA GLY A 31 27.22 9.34 -15.95
C GLY A 31 27.14 9.46 -14.43
N SER A 32 28.28 9.24 -13.76
CA SER A 32 28.37 9.39 -12.31
C SER A 32 28.17 10.84 -11.86
N ILE A 33 27.66 11.03 -10.64
CA ILE A 33 27.53 12.36 -10.01
C ILE A 33 28.92 13.02 -9.85
N GLY A 34 29.96 12.25 -9.60
CA GLY A 34 31.34 12.75 -9.49
C GLY A 34 31.97 13.15 -10.82
N SER A 35 31.32 12.85 -11.94
CA SER A 35 31.80 13.13 -13.31
C SER A 35 30.88 14.08 -14.06
N ILE A 36 30.05 14.85 -13.34
CA ILE A 36 29.22 15.88 -13.96
C ILE A 36 30.12 16.88 -14.70
N PRO A 37 29.86 17.16 -15.99
CA PRO A 37 30.71 18.05 -16.77
C PRO A 37 30.77 19.47 -16.19
N ALA A 38 31.91 20.14 -16.39
CA ALA A 38 32.05 21.54 -16.03
C ALA A 38 30.95 22.41 -16.69
N GLY A 39 30.45 23.38 -15.94
CA GLY A 39 29.34 24.24 -16.39
C GLY A 39 27.95 23.63 -16.17
N TYR A 40 27.85 22.54 -15.40
CA TYR A 40 26.61 21.94 -14.93
C TYR A 40 26.68 21.67 -13.43
N TYR A 41 25.51 21.66 -12.79
CA TYR A 41 25.35 21.29 -11.39
C TYR A 41 24.31 20.19 -11.24
N LEU A 42 24.47 19.31 -10.26
CA LEU A 42 23.43 18.35 -9.88
C LEU A 42 22.20 19.11 -9.37
N CYS A 43 21.01 18.72 -9.81
CA CYS A 43 19.74 19.25 -9.29
C CYS A 43 19.44 18.68 -7.89
N ASN A 44 20.12 19.20 -6.87
CA ASN A 44 20.04 18.75 -5.47
C ASN A 44 19.63 19.86 -4.49
N GLY A 45 19.22 21.03 -4.98
CA GLY A 45 18.88 22.18 -4.13
C GLY A 45 20.06 23.11 -3.84
N ALA A 46 21.29 22.74 -4.19
CA ALA A 46 22.46 23.60 -4.06
C ALA A 46 22.71 24.42 -5.34
N ASN A 47 23.53 25.47 -5.25
CA ASN A 47 23.93 26.30 -6.39
C ASN A 47 22.76 26.88 -7.20
N GLY A 48 21.62 27.16 -6.54
CA GLY A 48 20.41 27.68 -7.18
C GLY A 48 19.65 26.66 -8.04
N THR A 49 20.03 25.38 -8.00
CA THR A 49 19.30 24.30 -8.68
C THR A 49 18.05 23.90 -7.90
N PRO A 50 16.98 23.42 -8.55
CA PRO A 50 15.91 22.70 -7.86
C PRO A 50 16.42 21.36 -7.31
N ASP A 51 15.82 20.84 -6.25
CA ASP A 51 16.07 19.46 -5.81
C ASP A 51 15.14 18.50 -6.57
N LEU A 52 15.71 17.73 -7.50
CA LEU A 52 15.00 16.77 -8.35
C LEU A 52 15.41 15.32 -8.07
N ARG A 53 16.16 15.06 -6.99
CA ARG A 53 16.49 13.70 -6.57
C ARG A 53 15.20 12.95 -6.20
N ASP A 54 15.11 11.70 -6.64
CA ASP A 54 13.97 10.80 -6.41
C ASP A 54 12.60 11.37 -6.83
N ARG A 55 12.59 12.22 -7.87
CA ARG A 55 11.37 12.88 -8.37
C ARG A 55 11.13 12.59 -9.85
N PHE A 56 9.86 12.42 -10.20
CA PHE A 56 9.39 12.41 -11.58
C PHE A 56 8.95 13.83 -11.97
N VAL A 57 9.49 14.35 -13.08
CA VAL A 57 9.15 15.70 -13.55
C VAL A 57 7.82 15.69 -14.30
N VAL A 58 6.89 16.53 -13.86
CA VAL A 58 5.64 16.83 -14.55
C VAL A 58 5.71 18.22 -15.18
N GLY A 59 5.06 18.39 -16.33
CA GLY A 59 4.98 19.69 -16.98
C GLY A 59 4.16 20.70 -16.15
N ALA A 60 4.75 21.86 -15.88
CA ALA A 60 4.04 22.97 -15.25
C ALA A 60 2.99 23.58 -16.21
N GLY A 61 1.91 24.12 -15.66
CA GLY A 61 0.79 24.67 -16.42
C GLY A 61 -0.40 24.99 -15.51
N ASN A 62 -1.62 24.73 -15.99
CA ASN A 62 -2.85 25.07 -15.26
C ASN A 62 -2.99 24.33 -13.92
N ASN A 63 -2.64 23.04 -13.89
CA ASN A 63 -2.84 22.18 -12.72
C ASN A 63 -1.62 22.10 -11.80
N TYR A 64 -0.43 22.43 -12.32
CA TYR A 64 0.83 22.30 -11.60
C TYR A 64 1.61 23.61 -11.73
N ALA A 65 1.74 24.33 -10.62
CA ALA A 65 2.61 25.51 -10.57
C ALA A 65 4.08 25.12 -10.77
N VAL A 66 4.90 26.07 -11.24
CA VAL A 66 6.35 25.87 -11.32
C VAL A 66 6.89 25.51 -9.93
N ALA A 67 7.75 24.49 -9.89
CA ALA A 67 8.35 23.94 -8.67
C ALA A 67 7.36 23.33 -7.64
N ALA A 68 6.08 23.15 -8.00
CA ALA A 68 5.15 22.37 -7.18
C ALA A 68 5.65 20.92 -7.05
N THR A 69 5.51 20.36 -5.85
CA THR A 69 5.88 18.97 -5.55
C THR A 69 4.65 18.23 -5.01
N GLY A 70 4.62 16.91 -5.21
CA GLY A 70 3.52 16.07 -4.76
C GLY A 70 3.70 14.62 -5.22
N GLY A 71 2.67 13.80 -4.98
CA GLY A 71 2.68 12.38 -5.29
C GLY A 71 3.33 11.53 -4.19
N SER A 72 3.25 10.21 -4.37
CA SER A 72 3.82 9.21 -3.47
C SER A 72 4.29 8.02 -4.30
N ALA A 73 5.48 7.50 -4.02
CA ALA A 73 5.95 6.23 -4.58
C ALA A 73 5.17 5.03 -3.98
N ASN A 74 4.52 5.23 -2.83
CA ASN A 74 3.76 4.20 -2.14
C ASN A 74 2.27 4.24 -2.51
N ALA A 75 1.62 3.08 -2.53
CA ALA A 75 0.17 2.98 -2.67
C ALA A 75 -0.54 3.51 -1.42
N ILE A 76 -1.69 4.17 -1.62
CA ILE A 76 -2.48 4.80 -0.55
C ILE A 76 -3.30 3.77 0.24
N VAL A 77 -3.69 2.66 -0.38
CA VAL A 77 -4.42 1.56 0.27
C VAL A 77 -3.49 0.35 0.40
N VAL A 78 -2.98 0.14 1.61
CA VAL A 78 -1.97 -0.89 1.94
C VAL A 78 -2.64 -2.02 2.73
N SER A 79 -1.93 -3.13 2.91
CA SER A 79 -2.31 -4.15 3.88
C SER A 79 -2.71 -3.51 5.22
N HIS A 80 -3.86 -3.92 5.71
CA HIS A 80 -4.41 -3.46 6.98
C HIS A 80 -5.21 -4.59 7.61
N THR A 81 -5.41 -4.49 8.92
CA THR A 81 -6.12 -5.49 9.71
C THR A 81 -7.47 -4.95 10.15
N HIS A 82 -8.49 -5.80 10.12
CA HIS A 82 -9.75 -5.54 10.82
C HIS A 82 -9.75 -6.28 12.15
N THR A 83 -10.27 -5.63 13.19
CA THR A 83 -10.56 -6.27 14.47
C THR A 83 -12.06 -6.52 14.56
N ASN A 84 -12.45 -7.79 14.64
CA ASN A 84 -13.83 -8.17 14.95
C ASN A 84 -13.89 -8.77 16.35
N THR A 85 -14.94 -8.41 17.08
CA THR A 85 -15.27 -8.99 18.38
C THR A 85 -16.59 -9.75 18.27
N VAL A 86 -16.63 -10.98 18.76
CA VAL A 86 -17.88 -11.73 18.96
C VAL A 86 -18.23 -11.68 20.44
N THR A 87 -19.45 -11.24 20.74
CA THR A 87 -19.99 -11.27 22.09
C THR A 87 -20.89 -12.49 22.22
N ASP A 88 -20.47 -13.48 23.01
CA ASP A 88 -21.31 -14.59 23.45
C ASP A 88 -21.69 -14.38 24.92
N PRO A 89 -22.93 -13.97 25.24
CA PRO A 89 -23.37 -13.77 26.61
C PRO A 89 -23.52 -15.09 27.41
N GLY A 90 -23.28 -16.23 26.77
CA GLY A 90 -23.48 -17.55 27.33
C GLY A 90 -24.93 -17.99 27.26
N HIS A 91 -25.13 -19.30 27.22
CA HIS A 91 -26.46 -19.91 27.23
C HIS A 91 -26.47 -21.22 28.02
N ALA A 92 -27.67 -21.69 28.35
CA ALA A 92 -27.92 -22.94 29.05
C ALA A 92 -28.85 -23.83 28.24
N HIS A 93 -28.77 -25.14 28.47
CA HIS A 93 -29.66 -26.13 27.88
C HIS A 93 -30.59 -26.73 28.94
N ASN A 94 -31.78 -27.11 28.51
CA ASN A 94 -32.75 -27.83 29.32
C ASN A 94 -32.63 -29.33 29.09
N TYR A 95 -32.73 -30.10 30.16
CA TYR A 95 -32.90 -31.55 30.08
C TYR A 95 -33.92 -32.01 31.10
N ASP A 96 -34.57 -33.13 30.81
CA ASP A 96 -35.52 -33.75 31.71
C ASP A 96 -34.77 -34.73 32.62
N LYS A 97 -34.94 -34.56 33.93
CA LYS A 97 -34.55 -35.58 34.91
C LYS A 97 -35.78 -36.11 35.61
N ALA A 98 -35.72 -37.36 36.05
CA ALA A 98 -36.75 -37.89 36.90
C ALA A 98 -36.87 -37.05 38.17
N SER A 99 -38.10 -36.70 38.52
CA SER A 99 -38.38 -36.23 39.87
C SER A 99 -38.06 -37.37 40.82
N GLY A 100 -37.39 -37.05 41.94
CA GLY A 100 -37.07 -38.04 42.95
C GLY A 100 -38.32 -38.82 43.41
N PRO A 101 -38.12 -39.96 44.09
CA PRO A 101 -39.23 -40.79 44.54
C PRO A 101 -40.23 -39.98 45.37
N SER A 102 -41.52 -40.07 45.05
CA SER A 102 -42.59 -39.43 45.80
C SER A 102 -43.55 -40.48 46.39
N ALA A 103 -44.29 -40.09 47.43
CA ALA A 103 -45.19 -41.00 48.13
C ALA A 103 -46.38 -41.37 47.23
N GLN A 104 -46.54 -42.67 46.96
CA GLN A 104 -47.67 -43.20 46.22
C GLN A 104 -48.88 -43.38 47.15
N SER A 105 -50.06 -42.88 46.76
CA SER A 105 -51.28 -43.05 47.56
C SER A 105 -51.58 -44.53 47.77
N GLY A 106 -51.63 -44.96 49.04
CA GLY A 106 -51.92 -46.35 49.42
C GLY A 106 -50.73 -47.32 49.37
N SER A 107 -49.48 -46.86 49.23
CA SER A 107 -48.28 -47.71 49.27
C SER A 107 -47.19 -47.16 50.19
N ASN A 108 -46.51 -48.04 50.92
CA ASN A 108 -45.37 -47.69 51.79
C ASN A 108 -44.04 -47.57 51.02
N THR A 109 -44.03 -47.89 49.71
CA THR A 109 -42.84 -47.78 48.85
C THR A 109 -42.98 -46.59 47.91
N PRO A 110 -42.06 -45.61 47.93
CA PRO A 110 -42.07 -44.50 46.99
C PRO A 110 -41.92 -44.94 45.53
N CYS A 111 -42.52 -44.21 44.59
CA CYS A 111 -42.36 -44.46 43.14
C CYS A 111 -41.99 -43.16 42.39
N TRP A 112 -41.43 -43.31 41.19
CA TRP A 112 -41.13 -42.17 40.31
C TRP A 112 -42.41 -41.71 39.62
N THR A 113 -42.76 -40.43 39.78
CA THR A 113 -44.09 -39.95 39.39
C THR A 113 -44.11 -39.09 38.14
N THR A 114 -43.05 -38.33 37.85
CA THR A 114 -42.95 -37.46 36.66
C THR A 114 -41.50 -37.14 36.29
N ASN A 115 -41.29 -36.64 35.08
CA ASN A 115 -40.04 -35.95 34.73
C ASN A 115 -40.16 -34.45 35.04
N THR A 116 -39.04 -33.83 35.37
CA THR A 116 -38.92 -32.39 35.61
C THR A 116 -37.85 -31.80 34.71
N SER A 117 -38.18 -30.71 34.02
CA SER A 117 -37.21 -29.98 33.19
C SER A 117 -36.30 -29.14 34.09
N THR A 118 -34.99 -29.31 33.93
CA THR A 118 -33.98 -28.56 34.68
C THR A 118 -33.00 -27.91 33.71
N ALA A 119 -32.63 -26.66 33.96
CA ALA A 119 -31.57 -25.98 33.21
C ALA A 119 -30.19 -26.41 33.71
N THR A 120 -29.27 -26.57 32.79
CA THR A 120 -27.83 -26.65 33.08
C THR A 120 -27.30 -25.29 33.53
N SER A 121 -26.09 -25.26 34.09
CA SER A 121 -25.38 -23.99 34.30
C SER A 121 -25.06 -23.32 32.97
N THR A 122 -25.05 -21.98 32.95
CA THR A 122 -24.65 -21.22 31.76
C THR A 122 -23.18 -21.44 31.43
N ALA A 123 -22.87 -21.64 30.15
CA ALA A 123 -21.51 -21.68 29.64
C ALA A 123 -21.35 -20.71 28.47
N THR A 124 -20.15 -20.15 28.32
CA THR A 124 -19.74 -19.44 27.11
C THR A 124 -18.99 -20.41 26.19
N THR A 125 -19.15 -20.21 24.89
CA THR A 125 -18.54 -21.06 23.85
C THR A 125 -17.07 -20.72 23.58
N GLY A 126 -16.58 -19.58 24.08
CA GLY A 126 -15.19 -19.16 23.93
C GLY A 126 -14.78 -18.92 22.46
N ILE A 127 -15.72 -18.50 21.61
CA ILE A 127 -15.47 -18.30 20.18
C ILE A 127 -14.40 -17.23 19.98
N SER A 128 -13.33 -17.62 19.28
CA SER A 128 -12.29 -16.70 18.81
C SER A 128 -12.46 -16.49 17.31
N VAL A 129 -12.44 -15.23 16.88
CA VAL A 129 -12.41 -14.86 15.45
C VAL A 129 -11.00 -14.42 15.11
N THR A 130 -10.38 -15.10 14.15
CA THR A 130 -9.13 -14.66 13.54
C THR A 130 -9.47 -14.05 12.18
N ILE A 131 -9.03 -12.81 11.96
CA ILE A 131 -9.06 -12.19 10.63
C ILE A 131 -7.61 -12.11 10.17
N ASP A 132 -7.30 -12.83 9.10
CA ASP A 132 -6.00 -12.73 8.47
C ASP A 132 -5.80 -11.32 7.90
N SER A 133 -4.59 -10.80 8.02
CA SER A 133 -4.23 -9.55 7.37
C SER A 133 -4.38 -9.73 5.86
N ALA A 134 -5.19 -8.89 5.23
CA ALA A 134 -5.36 -8.88 3.79
C ALA A 134 -4.51 -7.75 3.17
N GLY A 135 -4.13 -7.92 1.89
CA GLY A 135 -3.37 -6.93 1.13
C GLY A 135 -1.85 -7.14 1.16
N VAL A 136 -1.14 -6.34 0.38
CA VAL A 136 0.31 -6.37 0.23
C VAL A 136 0.94 -5.06 0.72
N SER A 137 2.27 -5.03 0.85
CA SER A 137 2.97 -3.78 1.13
C SER A 137 2.72 -2.75 0.03
N GLY A 138 2.42 -1.52 0.43
CA GLY A 138 2.27 -0.38 -0.47
C GLY A 138 3.61 0.23 -0.86
N THR A 139 4.73 -0.22 -0.28
CA THR A 139 6.06 0.33 -0.54
C THR A 139 6.41 0.20 -2.02
N ASN A 140 6.69 1.33 -2.67
CA ASN A 140 7.01 1.40 -4.10
C ASN A 140 5.94 0.81 -5.02
N ALA A 141 4.73 0.55 -4.51
CA ALA A 141 3.66 -0.08 -5.29
C ALA A 141 2.99 0.89 -6.28
N ASN A 142 3.27 2.20 -6.18
CA ASN A 142 2.86 3.21 -7.15
C ASN A 142 4.02 3.65 -8.06
N LEU A 143 5.15 2.93 -8.05
CA LEU A 143 6.32 3.22 -8.87
C LEU A 143 6.36 2.26 -10.08
N PRO A 144 6.15 2.75 -11.32
CA PRO A 144 6.36 1.94 -12.51
C PRO A 144 7.82 1.48 -12.62
N PRO A 145 8.13 0.42 -13.40
CA PRO A 145 9.50 0.08 -13.74
C PRO A 145 10.28 1.31 -14.24
N TYR A 146 11.42 1.61 -13.64
CA TYR A 146 12.17 2.84 -13.91
C TYR A 146 13.66 2.58 -14.16
N TYR A 147 14.27 3.50 -14.89
CA TYR A 147 15.72 3.59 -15.08
C TYR A 147 16.18 4.96 -14.60
N ALA A 148 17.00 5.00 -13.54
CA ALA A 148 17.39 6.24 -12.88
C ALA A 148 18.54 6.94 -13.61
N LEU A 149 18.33 8.22 -13.92
CA LEU A 149 19.32 9.16 -14.44
C LEU A 149 19.39 10.37 -13.51
N CYS A 150 20.53 11.05 -13.48
CA CYS A 150 20.66 12.28 -12.73
C CYS A 150 20.00 13.44 -13.49
N TYR A 151 19.34 14.34 -12.79
CA TYR A 151 19.03 15.66 -13.31
C TYR A 151 20.22 16.59 -13.08
N ILE A 152 20.74 17.19 -14.15
CA ILE A 152 21.76 18.24 -14.07
C ILE A 152 21.25 19.53 -14.70
N MET A 153 21.64 20.67 -14.14
CA MET A 153 21.26 22.00 -14.60
C MET A 153 22.47 22.72 -15.17
N LYS A 154 22.35 23.31 -16.36
CA LYS A 154 23.37 24.19 -16.93
C LYS A 154 23.55 25.42 -16.04
N SER A 155 24.78 25.68 -15.60
CA SER A 155 25.17 26.88 -14.84
C SER A 155 25.12 28.13 -15.72
#